data_AF-A0A4R7HV57-F1
#
_entry.id   AF-A0A4R7HV57-F1
#
_cell.length_a   1.000
_cell.length_b   1.000
_cell.length_c   1.000
_cell.angle_alpha   90.00
_cell.angle_beta   90.00
_cell.angle_gamma   90.00
#
_symmetry.space_group_name_H-M   'P 1'
#
loop_
_entity.id
_entity.type
_entity.pdbx_description
1 polymer ?
#
loop_
_entity_poly.entity_id
_entity_poly.type
_entity_poly.pdbx_seq_one_letter_code
_entity_poly.pdbx_strand_id
1 'polypeptide(L)'
;MADDVQLPEPAADLLAVAARVTATWLRRSIERAAGAGGVDTGDWDDLDRVVTDTASDLLDALERLLATDVDEQRNNPLSLYRGAIEAPTALLRTHGVPEPHIDRFAADHFPDDPYQLGPATWNDIDDELQTPGLTWGAWKAMTVLRRRREEGLR
;
A
#
# COMPACT_ATOMS: atom_id res chain seq x y z
N MET A 1 26.03 -15.84 -3.69
CA MET A 1 24.84 -16.53 -3.15
C MET A 1 24.26 -15.58 -2.13
N ALA A 2 23.19 -14.87 -2.48
CA ALA A 2 22.44 -14.11 -1.49
C ALA A 2 21.75 -15.16 -0.60
N ASP A 3 21.90 -15.05 0.71
CA ASP A 3 21.08 -15.84 1.64
C ASP A 3 19.62 -15.52 1.31
N ASP A 4 18.81 -16.54 1.03
CA ASP A 4 17.35 -16.41 0.98
C ASP A 4 16.92 -15.93 2.37
N VAL A 5 16.57 -14.64 2.47
CA VAL A 5 16.08 -14.07 3.73
C VAL A 5 14.70 -14.67 3.98
N GLN A 6 14.65 -15.70 4.83
CA GLN A 6 13.39 -16.32 5.19
C GLN A 6 12.59 -15.36 6.08
N LEU A 7 11.48 -14.85 5.54
CA LEU A 7 10.59 -13.97 6.28
C LEU A 7 9.98 -14.68 7.50
N PRO A 8 9.82 -13.98 8.64
CA PRO A 8 9.00 -14.47 9.74
C PRO A 8 7.57 -14.76 9.26
N GLU A 9 6.92 -15.79 9.81
CA GLU A 9 5.57 -16.22 9.41
C GLU A 9 4.56 -15.05 9.32
N PRO A 10 4.43 -14.13 10.31
CA PRO A 10 3.52 -12.97 10.18
C PRO A 10 3.82 -12.05 8.99
N ALA A 11 5.09 -11.92 8.61
CA ALA A 11 5.50 -11.11 7.46
C ALA A 11 5.24 -11.85 6.14
N ALA A 12 5.53 -13.16 6.09
CA ALA A 12 5.24 -13.99 4.94
C ALA A 12 3.74 -14.06 4.64
N ASP A 13 2.89 -14.21 5.67
CA ASP A 13 1.44 -14.23 5.53
C ASP A 13 0.90 -12.91 4.99
N LEU A 14 1.38 -11.78 5.53
CA LEU A 14 0.99 -10.46 5.05
C LEU A 14 1.36 -10.27 3.57
N LEU A 15 2.59 -10.63 3.19
CA LEU A 15 3.05 -10.53 1.80
C LEU A 15 2.24 -11.43 0.86
N ALA A 16 1.94 -12.67 1.29
CA ALA A 16 1.18 -13.62 0.50
C ALA A 16 -0.26 -13.14 0.24
N VAL A 17 -0.91 -12.50 1.22
CA VAL A 17 -2.23 -11.89 1.01
C VAL A 17 -2.13 -10.64 0.15
N ALA A 18 -1.15 -9.76 0.42
CA ALA A 18 -0.92 -8.55 -0.38
C ALA A 18 -0.74 -8.87 -1.87
N ALA A 19 0.03 -9.91 -2.20
CA ALA A 19 0.26 -10.33 -3.58
C ALA A 19 -1.02 -10.72 -4.33
N ARG A 20 -2.05 -11.24 -3.62
CA ARG A 20 -3.33 -11.63 -4.24
C ARG A 20 -4.24 -10.44 -4.52
N VAL A 21 -4.22 -9.43 -3.65
CA VAL A 21 -5.26 -8.38 -3.64
C VAL A 21 -4.81 -7.04 -4.22
N THR A 22 -3.50 -6.78 -4.30
CA THR A 22 -2.97 -5.45 -4.63
C THR A 22 -3.37 -4.95 -6.02
N ALA A 23 -3.25 -5.79 -7.05
CA ALA A 23 -3.62 -5.38 -8.42
C ALA A 23 -5.14 -5.09 -8.54
N THR A 24 -5.96 -5.92 -7.90
CA THR A 24 -7.42 -5.73 -7.85
C THR A 24 -7.79 -4.45 -7.13
N TRP A 25 -7.15 -4.15 -6.00
CA TRP A 25 -7.36 -2.91 -5.27
C TRP A 25 -6.96 -1.68 -6.10
N LEU A 26 -5.79 -1.70 -6.76
CA LEU A 26 -5.33 -0.60 -7.61
C LEU A 26 -6.34 -0.31 -8.72
N ARG A 27 -6.75 -1.36 -9.45
CA ARG A 27 -7.76 -1.24 -10.51
C ARG A 27 -9.06 -0.65 -9.97
N ARG A 28 -9.62 -1.22 -8.90
CA ARG A 28 -10.86 -0.75 -8.27
C ARG A 28 -10.76 0.71 -7.83
N SER A 29 -9.61 1.13 -7.31
CA SER A 29 -9.38 2.50 -6.86
C SER A 29 -9.37 3.48 -8.03
N ILE A 30 -8.70 3.14 -9.14
CA ILE A 30 -8.66 3.93 -10.38
C ILE A 30 -10.06 4.03 -10.99
N GLU A 31 -10.74 2.90 -11.18
CA GLU A 31 -12.08 2.84 -11.77
C GLU A 31 -13.10 3.62 -10.94
N ARG A 32 -13.02 3.53 -9.61
CA ARG A 32 -13.86 4.32 -8.70
C ARG A 32 -13.63 5.81 -8.85
N ALA A 33 -12.37 6.25 -8.92
CA ALA A 33 -12.02 7.66 -9.07
C ALA A 33 -12.45 8.20 -10.44
N ALA A 34 -12.19 7.46 -11.52
CA ALA A 34 -12.64 7.79 -12.86
C ALA A 34 -14.16 7.91 -12.94
N GLY A 35 -14.89 6.92 -12.41
CA GLY A 35 -16.34 6.91 -12.36
C GLY A 35 -16.93 8.08 -11.54
N ALA A 36 -16.30 8.43 -10.42
CA ALA A 36 -16.69 9.62 -9.63
C ALA A 36 -16.50 10.93 -10.41
N GLY A 37 -15.50 10.98 -11.30
CA GLY A 37 -15.27 12.08 -12.23
C GLY A 37 -16.10 12.02 -13.52
N GLY A 38 -16.95 11.00 -13.69
CA GLY A 38 -17.79 10.82 -14.89
C GLY A 38 -17.04 10.32 -16.12
N VAL A 39 -15.89 9.68 -15.94
CA VAL A 39 -15.06 9.11 -17.02
C VAL A 39 -15.09 7.59 -16.95
N ASP A 40 -15.30 6.94 -18.08
CA ASP A 40 -15.23 5.47 -18.23
C ASP A 40 -13.79 5.05 -18.57
N THR A 41 -13.33 3.95 -17.96
CA THR A 41 -11.98 3.40 -18.13
C THR A 41 -11.91 2.29 -19.19
N GLY A 42 -13.04 1.90 -19.79
CA GLY A 42 -13.12 0.75 -20.71
C GLY A 42 -12.17 0.81 -21.91
N ASP A 43 -11.83 2.00 -22.38
CA ASP A 43 -10.95 2.23 -23.54
C ASP A 43 -9.51 2.63 -23.15
N TRP A 44 -9.12 2.48 -21.89
CA TRP A 44 -7.77 2.87 -21.42
C TRP A 44 -6.76 1.75 -21.67
N ASP A 45 -6.12 1.78 -22.84
CA ASP A 45 -5.11 0.79 -23.25
C ASP A 45 -3.89 0.70 -22.29
N ASP A 46 -3.64 1.73 -21.48
CA ASP A 46 -2.53 1.81 -20.53
C ASP A 46 -2.88 1.41 -19.10
N LEU A 47 -4.17 1.19 -18.79
CA LEU A 47 -4.63 0.86 -17.44
C LEU A 47 -4.00 -0.43 -16.90
N ASP A 48 -4.03 -1.50 -17.68
CA ASP A 48 -3.50 -2.80 -17.29
C ASP A 48 -2.01 -2.70 -16.95
N ARG A 49 -1.25 -2.01 -17.80
CA ARG A 49 0.18 -1.79 -17.60
C ARG A 49 0.44 -0.99 -16.31
N VAL A 50 -0.26 0.12 -16.10
CA VAL A 50 -0.08 0.93 -14.87
C VAL A 50 -0.42 0.11 -13.62
N VAL A 51 -1.50 -0.67 -13.64
CA VAL A 51 -1.87 -1.54 -12.51
C VAL A 51 -0.79 -2.60 -12.26
N THR A 52 -0.32 -3.29 -13.30
CA THR A 52 0.69 -4.34 -13.16
C THR A 52 2.03 -3.79 -12.68
N ASP A 53 2.53 -2.72 -13.30
CA ASP A 53 3.81 -2.12 -12.95
C ASP A 53 3.77 -1.57 -11.51
N THR A 54 2.73 -0.83 -11.16
CA THR A 54 2.55 -0.26 -9.81
C THR A 54 2.41 -1.36 -8.75
N ALA A 55 1.65 -2.42 -9.04
CA ALA A 55 1.50 -3.55 -8.13
C ALA A 55 2.85 -4.26 -7.91
N SER A 56 3.62 -4.48 -8.98
CA SER A 56 4.93 -5.12 -8.89
C SER A 56 5.89 -4.29 -8.04
N ASP A 57 6.00 -2.99 -8.32
CA ASP A 57 6.89 -2.08 -7.58
C ASP A 57 6.51 -1.99 -6.09
N LEU A 58 5.21 -1.94 -5.79
CA LEU A 58 4.69 -1.94 -4.43
C LEU A 58 4.99 -3.26 -3.70
N LEU A 59 4.76 -4.41 -4.33
CA LEU A 59 5.02 -5.71 -3.73
C LEU A 59 6.51 -5.94 -3.49
N ASP A 60 7.35 -5.52 -4.43
CA ASP A 60 8.81 -5.52 -4.29
C ASP A 60 9.26 -4.63 -3.13
N ALA A 61 8.68 -3.44 -2.99
CA ALA A 61 8.97 -2.55 -1.87
C ALA A 61 8.48 -3.12 -0.53
N LEU A 62 7.33 -3.79 -0.52
CA LEU A 62 6.78 -4.45 0.65
C LEU A 62 7.66 -5.62 1.10
N GLU A 63 8.09 -6.47 0.17
CA GLU A 63 9.02 -7.56 0.45
C GLU A 63 10.31 -7.05 1.07
N ARG A 64 10.94 -6.03 0.47
CA ARG A 64 12.15 -5.39 1.03
C ARG A 64 11.92 -4.82 2.43
N LEU A 65 10.78 -4.15 2.66
CA LEU A 65 10.43 -3.63 3.99
C LEU A 65 10.30 -4.76 5.01
N LEU A 66 9.62 -5.85 4.65
CA LEU A 66 9.37 -6.98 5.52
C LEU A 66 10.61 -7.81 5.82
N ALA A 67 11.57 -7.84 4.88
CA ALA A 67 12.88 -8.46 5.05
C ALA A 67 13.86 -7.58 5.89
N THR A 68 13.59 -6.28 6.00
CA THR A 68 14.39 -5.37 6.84
C THR A 68 14.15 -5.67 8.31
N ASP A 69 15.21 -5.62 9.13
CA ASP A 69 15.08 -5.83 10.58
C ASP A 69 14.07 -4.85 11.20
N VAL A 70 13.27 -5.34 12.15
CA VAL A 70 12.16 -4.58 12.73
C VAL A 70 12.56 -3.25 13.36
N ASP A 71 13.79 -3.15 13.89
CA ASP A 71 14.32 -1.92 14.50
C ASP A 71 14.82 -0.91 13.45
N GLU A 72 15.12 -1.38 12.22
CA GLU A 72 15.55 -0.55 11.09
C GLU A 72 14.41 -0.11 10.17
N GLN A 73 13.23 -0.74 10.29
CA GLN A 73 12.05 -0.40 9.50
C GLN A 73 11.49 0.99 9.84
N ARG A 74 11.83 1.99 9.02
CA ARG A 74 11.35 3.39 9.13
C ARG A 74 9.91 3.60 8.68
N ASN A 75 9.41 2.72 7.81
CA ASN A 75 8.07 2.79 7.25
C ASN A 75 7.19 1.64 7.76
N ASN A 76 5.91 1.70 7.44
CA ASN A 76 4.97 0.59 7.61
C ASN A 76 4.31 0.23 6.26
N PRO A 77 3.78 -0.98 6.12
CA PRO A 77 3.12 -1.43 4.90
C PRO A 77 2.05 -0.48 4.37
N LEU A 78 1.14 0.03 5.20
CA LEU A 78 0.10 0.99 4.76
C LEU A 78 0.69 2.28 4.18
N SER A 79 1.86 2.71 4.66
CA SER A 79 2.55 3.88 4.10
C SER A 79 3.10 3.62 2.70
N LEU A 80 3.47 2.37 2.37
CA LEU A 80 3.84 2.00 1.01
C LEU A 80 2.63 2.04 0.06
N TYR A 81 1.49 1.50 0.49
CA TYR A 81 0.24 1.58 -0.29
C TYR A 81 -0.18 3.03 -0.57
N ARG A 82 -0.05 3.92 0.42
CA ARG A 82 -0.33 5.35 0.26
C ARG A 82 0.67 6.05 -0.66
N GLY A 83 1.90 5.55 -0.77
CA GLY A 83 2.90 6.06 -1.70
C GLY A 83 2.73 5.53 -3.14
N ALA A 84 2.07 4.39 -3.32
CA ALA A 84 1.89 3.73 -4.62
C ALA A 84 0.78 4.35 -5.50
N ILE A 85 0.38 5.60 -5.21
CA ILE A 85 -0.73 6.28 -5.89
C ILE A 85 -0.26 7.27 -6.96
N GLU A 86 1.04 7.51 -7.09
CA GLU A 86 1.58 8.50 -8.03
C GLU A 86 1.26 8.15 -9.48
N ALA A 87 1.59 6.92 -9.92
CA ALA A 87 1.29 6.45 -11.27
C ALA A 87 -0.23 6.34 -11.55
N PRO A 88 -1.06 5.79 -10.64
CA PRO A 88 -2.52 5.88 -10.74
C PRO A 88 -3.05 7.31 -10.88
N THR A 89 -2.51 8.26 -10.11
CA THR A 89 -2.89 9.68 -10.16
C THR A 89 -2.52 10.30 -11.51
N ALA A 90 -1.32 10.02 -12.02
CA ALA A 90 -0.88 10.48 -13.33
C ALA A 90 -1.75 9.92 -14.46
N LEU A 91 -2.17 8.66 -14.36
CA LEU A 91 -3.10 8.02 -15.30
C LEU A 91 -4.45 8.74 -15.32
N LEU A 92 -5.07 8.96 -14.16
CA LEU A 92 -6.34 9.69 -14.05
C LEU A 92 -6.26 11.09 -14.68
N ARG A 93 -5.16 11.82 -14.42
CA ARG A 93 -4.92 13.14 -15.02
C ARG A 93 -4.75 13.08 -16.54
N THR A 94 -4.02 12.09 -17.04
CA THR A 94 -3.76 11.90 -18.47
C THR A 94 -5.07 11.67 -19.24
N HIS A 95 -5.99 10.92 -18.66
CA HIS A 95 -7.32 10.67 -19.21
C HIS A 95 -8.35 11.76 -18.87
N GLY A 96 -7.90 12.88 -18.31
CA GLY A 96 -8.75 14.05 -18.08
C GLY A 96 -9.80 13.88 -16.99
N VAL A 97 -9.61 12.94 -16.06
CA VAL A 97 -10.52 12.76 -14.92
C VAL A 97 -10.47 14.01 -14.03
N PRO A 98 -11.60 14.70 -13.78
CA PRO A 98 -11.63 15.85 -12.89
C PRO A 98 -11.21 15.47 -11.47
N GLU A 99 -10.32 16.26 -10.85
CA GLU A 99 -9.99 16.08 -9.44
C GLU A 99 -11.24 16.39 -8.58
N PRO A 100 -11.55 15.56 -7.58
CA PRO A 100 -12.69 15.79 -6.70
C PRO A 100 -12.50 17.06 -5.87
N HIS A 101 -13.59 17.67 -5.44
CA HIS A 101 -13.52 18.74 -4.46
C HIS A 101 -13.12 18.18 -3.10
N ILE A 102 -11.85 18.38 -2.71
CA ILE A 102 -11.34 18.00 -1.39
C ILE A 102 -11.48 19.16 -0.40
N ASP A 103 -11.79 18.85 0.86
CA ASP A 103 -11.77 19.87 1.91
C ASP A 103 -10.32 20.29 2.24
N ARG A 104 -10.19 21.39 2.99
CA ARG A 104 -8.88 21.93 3.34
C ARG A 104 -8.05 20.97 4.19
N PHE A 105 -8.68 20.19 5.06
CA PHE A 105 -7.95 19.25 5.91
C PHE A 105 -7.31 18.15 5.05
N ALA A 106 -8.07 17.56 4.13
CA ALA A 106 -7.58 16.56 3.19
C ALA A 106 -6.45 17.13 2.31
N ALA A 107 -6.63 18.34 1.78
CA ALA A 107 -5.61 19.01 0.96
C ALA A 107 -4.30 19.27 1.72
N ASP A 108 -4.39 19.71 2.98
CA ASP A 108 -3.22 20.03 3.80
C ASP A 108 -2.48 18.76 4.29
N HIS A 109 -3.22 17.68 4.57
CA HIS A 109 -2.65 16.45 5.14
C HIS A 109 -2.26 15.37 4.12
N PHE A 110 -2.85 15.38 2.92
CA PHE A 110 -2.59 14.41 1.86
C PHE A 110 -2.40 15.10 0.49
N PRO A 111 -1.43 16.02 0.37
CA PRO A 111 -1.23 16.81 -0.85
C PRO A 111 -0.90 15.95 -2.08
N ASP A 112 -0.31 14.78 -1.87
CA ASP A 112 0.09 13.85 -2.94
C ASP A 112 -1.06 12.89 -3.37
N ASP A 113 -2.24 12.98 -2.74
CA ASP A 113 -3.40 12.14 -3.02
C ASP A 113 -4.67 12.94 -3.41
N PRO A 114 -4.63 13.66 -4.55
CA PRO A 114 -5.73 14.52 -4.97
C PRO A 114 -7.03 13.76 -5.30
N TYR A 115 -6.93 12.47 -5.64
CA TYR A 115 -8.08 11.61 -5.95
C TYR A 115 -8.51 10.71 -4.78
N GLN A 116 -7.87 10.83 -3.60
CA GLN A 116 -8.19 10.02 -2.42
C GLN A 116 -8.12 8.51 -2.68
N LEU A 117 -7.06 8.09 -3.37
CA LEU A 117 -6.77 6.70 -3.74
C LEU A 117 -6.14 5.93 -2.58
N GLY A 118 -5.35 6.62 -1.74
CA GLY A 118 -4.57 6.02 -0.68
C GLY A 118 -5.45 5.40 0.42
N PRO A 119 -5.17 4.17 0.88
CA PRO A 119 -5.98 3.52 1.89
C PRO A 119 -5.71 4.10 3.28
N ALA A 120 -6.76 4.30 4.09
CA ALA A 120 -6.63 4.66 5.49
C ALA A 120 -6.37 3.42 6.37
N THR A 121 -6.96 2.30 5.99
CA THR A 121 -7.00 1.04 6.73
C THR A 121 -6.78 -0.16 5.80
N TRP A 122 -6.59 -1.35 6.36
CA TRP A 122 -6.46 -2.58 5.58
C TRP A 122 -7.71 -2.91 4.77
N ASN A 123 -8.90 -2.65 5.32
CA ASN A 123 -10.17 -2.95 4.67
C ASN A 123 -10.45 -2.04 3.46
N ASP A 124 -9.79 -0.89 3.36
CA ASP A 124 -9.84 -0.07 2.14
C ASP A 124 -9.16 -0.76 0.95
N ILE A 125 -8.19 -1.64 1.24
CA ILE A 125 -7.50 -2.49 0.26
C ILE A 125 -8.31 -3.75 0.04
N ASP A 126 -8.41 -4.61 1.06
CA ASP A 126 -9.16 -5.85 1.04
C ASP A 126 -9.37 -6.38 2.47
N ASP A 127 -10.54 -6.96 2.75
CA ASP A 127 -10.83 -7.53 4.07
C ASP A 127 -9.88 -8.69 4.43
N GLU A 128 -9.33 -9.41 3.44
CA GLU A 128 -8.33 -10.45 3.66
C GLU A 128 -7.05 -9.93 4.34
N LEU A 129 -6.72 -8.64 4.16
CA LEU A 129 -5.52 -8.03 4.75
C LEU A 129 -5.69 -7.65 6.22
N GLN A 130 -6.92 -7.56 6.73
CA GLN A 130 -7.16 -7.06 8.08
C GLN A 130 -6.43 -7.90 9.14
N THR A 131 -6.61 -9.22 9.09
CA THR A 131 -6.00 -10.13 10.08
C THR A 131 -4.48 -10.22 9.91
N PRO A 132 -3.92 -10.51 8.72
CA PRO A 132 -2.47 -10.54 8.52
C PRO A 132 -1.79 -9.23 8.90
N GLY A 133 -2.39 -8.08 8.55
CA GLY A 133 -1.87 -6.76 8.87
C GLY A 133 -1.81 -6.48 10.38
N LEU A 134 -2.85 -6.87 11.13
CA LEU A 134 -2.87 -6.76 12.59
C LEU A 134 -1.86 -7.72 13.25
N THR A 135 -1.80 -8.97 12.78
CA THR A 135 -0.88 -9.99 13.31
C THR A 135 0.57 -9.55 13.12
N TRP A 136 0.93 -9.06 11.94
CA TRP A 136 2.27 -8.50 11.67
C TRP A 136 2.58 -7.31 12.59
N GLY A 137 1.63 -6.37 12.74
CA GLY A 137 1.81 -5.20 13.59
C GLY A 137 2.04 -5.57 15.07
N ALA A 138 1.26 -6.52 15.58
CA ALA A 138 1.43 -7.04 16.94
C ALA A 138 2.76 -7.78 17.12
N TRP A 139 3.15 -8.61 16.16
CA TRP A 139 4.43 -9.31 16.16
C TRP A 139 5.61 -8.34 16.16
N LYS A 140 5.59 -7.31 15.30
CA LYS A 140 6.63 -6.27 15.25
C LYS A 140 6.75 -5.55 16.60
N ALA A 141 5.62 -5.10 17.16
CA ALA A 141 5.61 -4.40 18.45
C ALA A 141 6.15 -5.29 19.58
N MET A 142 5.74 -6.55 19.65
CA MET A 142 6.23 -7.51 20.65
C MET A 142 7.74 -7.75 20.51
N THR A 143 8.24 -7.86 19.29
CA THR A 143 9.66 -8.08 19.00
C THR A 143 10.51 -6.90 19.49
N VAL A 144 10.12 -5.67 19.15
CA VAL A 144 10.79 -4.44 19.61
C VAL A 144 10.76 -4.34 21.15
N LEU A 145 9.59 -4.58 21.76
CA LEU A 145 9.45 -4.55 23.23
C LEU A 145 10.28 -5.63 23.93
N ARG A 146 10.44 -6.80 23.32
CA ARG A 146 11.29 -7.87 23.84
C ARG A 146 12.76 -7.47 23.79
N ARG A 147 13.25 -6.98 22.64
CA ARG A 147 14.65 -6.57 22.47
C ARG A 147 15.04 -5.44 23.42
N ARG A 148 14.21 -4.40 23.54
CA ARG A 148 14.43 -3.31 24.51
C ARG A 148 14.57 -3.78 25.96
N ARG A 149 13.75 -4.78 26.36
CA ARG A 149 13.86 -5.40 27.68
C ARG A 149 15.17 -6.17 27.87
N GLU A 150 15.62 -6.88 26.84
CA GLU A 150 16.88 -7.64 26.84
C GLU A 150 18.10 -6.70 26.88
N GLU A 151 18.01 -5.52 26.26
CA GLU A 151 19.05 -4.47 26.26
C GLU A 151 19.07 -3.60 27.53
N GLY A 152 18.13 -3.80 28.45
CA GLY A 152 18.03 -3.01 29.70
C GLY A 152 17.50 -1.58 29.50
N LEU A 153 17.04 -1.24 28.30
CA LEU A 153 16.44 0.05 27.97
C LEU A 153 14.93 -0.01 28.24
N ARG A 154 14.49 0.60 29.35
CA ARG A 154 13.07 0.86 29.62
C ARG A 154 12.69 2.26 29.17
#